data_AF-A0A7S0KG14-F1
#
_entry.id   AF-A0A7S0KG14-F1
#
_cell.length_a   1.000
_cell.length_b   1.000
_cell.length_c   1.000
_cell.angle_alpha   90.00
_cell.angle_beta   90.00
_cell.angle_gamma   90.00
#
_symmetry.space_group_name_H-M   'P 1'
#
loop_
_entity.id
_entity.type
_entity.pdbx_description
1 polymer ?
#
loop_
_entity_poly.entity_id
_entity_poly.type
_entity_poly.pdbx_seq_one_letter_code
_entity_poly.pdbx_strand_id
1 'polypeptide(L)'
;MFARTASVGAPSRATAHAKAIRANSQGTSRGGSNARAQAVRVVRARARERESSSASEWGVRCGARGKRGVCARAGGRQTLKELRPDLYARAPWDPMRDGDRRLESEEANTPFPSELPGLTRGTSARETYDLVIVGCGPAGLSAADEASRRGLRVALMDPTPLAPWMNNYGVWCDEFKALGFDDCYRAVWNKARVIIDETDVEGKMLDRAYAQVDRKKFKQKLMARCMKQGVEFGISTVESCDHSDPTFSVVTLGDGRKVHAKMVLDATGHARKLVDFDRDFTPGYQAAFGIFATVEKHDFPLDTMLFMDWRDEHLSPKFKEQNDKLPTFLYAMPFSDTEVFLEETSLVARPSLEFDDLKIKLKERLEHLGVKVTAVHEEEYCLIPMGGVLPKFPQRTLGIGGTAGVGDPRTG
;
A
#
# COMPACT_ATOMS: atom_id res chain seq x y z
N MET A 1 29.37 -3.70 -51.63
CA MET A 1 28.94 -2.43 -52.27
C MET A 1 28.66 -1.42 -51.16
N PHE A 2 29.54 -0.42 -51.08
CA PHE A 2 29.54 0.83 -50.32
C PHE A 2 29.12 0.85 -48.83
N ALA A 3 30.15 0.82 -47.98
CA ALA A 3 30.23 1.50 -46.70
C ALA A 3 30.52 3.01 -46.89
N ARG A 4 30.09 3.86 -45.95
CA ARG A 4 30.79 5.11 -45.60
C ARG A 4 30.52 5.52 -44.13
N THR A 5 31.60 5.50 -43.37
CA THR A 5 31.87 6.18 -42.11
C THR A 5 32.12 7.68 -42.32
N ALA A 6 31.76 8.53 -41.34
CA ALA A 6 32.51 9.73 -40.99
C ALA A 6 32.14 10.23 -39.57
N SER A 7 33.17 10.48 -38.77
CA SER A 7 33.13 11.15 -37.46
C SER A 7 33.76 12.55 -37.57
N VAL A 8 33.79 13.25 -36.42
CA VAL A 8 34.48 14.53 -36.08
C VAL A 8 33.67 15.80 -36.40
N GLY A 9 33.46 16.78 -35.51
CA GLY A 9 34.01 17.03 -34.17
C GLY A 9 33.35 18.25 -33.49
N ALA A 10 33.78 18.54 -32.26
CA ALA A 10 33.30 19.63 -31.39
C ALA A 10 33.92 21.00 -31.70
N PRO A 11 33.30 22.08 -31.19
CA PRO A 11 34.04 23.25 -30.65
C PRO A 11 33.50 23.63 -29.26
N SER A 12 34.32 23.65 -28.20
CA SER A 12 35.21 24.71 -27.71
C SER A 12 34.55 25.71 -26.75
N ARG A 13 35.15 25.81 -25.56
CA ARG A 13 34.87 26.70 -24.42
C ARG A 13 34.88 28.19 -24.78
N ALA A 14 34.00 28.96 -24.14
CA ALA A 14 34.17 30.40 -23.94
C ALA A 14 33.99 30.73 -22.44
N THR A 15 35.07 31.19 -21.83
CA THR A 15 35.17 31.85 -20.52
C THR A 15 34.77 33.32 -20.63
N ALA A 16 34.01 33.86 -19.67
CA ALA A 16 33.92 35.30 -19.46
C ALA A 16 33.67 35.67 -17.99
N HIS A 17 34.72 36.27 -17.43
CA HIS A 17 34.85 37.25 -16.34
C HIS A 17 33.71 37.57 -15.34
N ALA A 18 34.12 37.50 -14.07
CA ALA A 18 33.52 38.13 -12.91
C ALA A 18 33.45 39.66 -12.99
N LYS A 19 32.41 40.23 -12.37
CA LYS A 19 32.45 41.59 -11.82
C LYS A 19 31.76 41.62 -10.46
N ALA A 20 32.57 41.92 -9.44
CA ALA A 20 32.15 42.23 -8.09
C ALA A 20 31.44 43.59 -8.04
N ILE A 21 30.38 43.70 -7.24
CA ILE A 21 29.90 44.97 -6.70
C ILE A 21 29.85 44.83 -5.19
N ARG A 22 30.80 45.48 -4.51
CA ARG A 22 30.68 45.91 -3.12
C ARG A 22 29.90 47.23 -3.12
N ALA A 23 28.87 47.32 -2.29
CA ALA A 23 28.46 48.58 -1.70
C ALA A 23 28.20 48.34 -0.21
N ASN A 24 28.90 49.13 0.59
CA ASN A 24 28.88 49.15 2.04
C ASN A 24 28.24 50.48 2.42
N SER A 25 27.21 50.50 3.25
CA SER A 25 26.90 51.67 4.07
C SER A 25 26.03 51.28 5.27
N GLN A 26 26.46 51.82 6.41
CA GLN A 26 26.06 51.55 7.78
C GLN A 26 24.72 52.18 8.18
N GLY A 27 24.18 51.67 9.30
CA GLY A 27 23.38 52.42 10.28
C GLY A 27 21.87 52.38 10.03
N THR A 28 20.98 52.17 11.00
CA THR A 28 21.06 52.21 12.46
C THR A 28 19.76 51.62 13.04
N SER A 29 19.90 50.80 14.09
CA SER A 29 19.11 50.78 15.34
C SER A 29 17.58 50.55 15.38
N ARG A 30 17.25 49.66 16.34
CA ARG A 30 16.07 49.59 17.23
C ARG A 30 14.79 48.90 16.73
N GLY A 31 14.40 47.90 17.51
CA GLY A 31 13.04 47.37 17.55
C GLY A 31 12.98 45.90 17.96
N GLY A 32 13.30 45.60 19.22
CA GLY A 32 12.98 44.31 19.79
C GLY A 32 11.47 44.21 20.05
N SER A 33 10.84 43.12 19.59
CA SER A 33 9.58 42.64 20.15
C SER A 33 9.54 41.11 20.07
N ASN A 34 9.30 40.53 21.24
CA ASN A 34 9.05 39.12 21.48
C ASN A 34 7.84 38.64 20.65
N ALA A 35 7.98 37.48 19.98
CA ALA A 35 6.85 36.65 19.63
C ALA A 35 7.10 35.23 20.13
N ARG A 36 6.33 34.87 21.16
CA ARG A 36 6.26 33.56 21.81
C ARG A 36 6.02 32.46 20.78
N ALA A 37 6.77 31.36 20.93
CA ALA A 37 6.41 30.06 20.37
C ALA A 37 5.06 29.62 20.97
N GLN A 38 4.02 29.54 20.13
CA GLN A 38 2.81 28.80 20.47
C GLN A 38 3.01 27.34 20.07
N ALA A 39 3.10 26.48 21.08
CA ALA A 39 2.98 25.05 20.94
C ALA A 39 1.58 24.70 20.40
N VAL A 40 1.50 24.16 19.18
CA VAL A 40 0.28 23.57 18.66
C VAL A 40 0.18 22.15 19.23
N ARG A 41 -0.71 22.02 20.22
CA ARG A 41 -1.11 20.76 20.84
C ARG A 41 -1.97 20.00 19.84
N VAL A 42 -1.48 18.87 19.32
CA VAL A 42 -2.26 17.96 18.47
C VAL A 42 -3.40 17.38 19.32
N VAL A 43 -4.62 17.81 19.03
CA VAL A 43 -5.86 17.27 19.61
C VAL A 43 -6.18 15.98 18.87
N ARG A 44 -6.09 14.84 19.59
CA ARG A 44 -6.69 13.57 19.16
C ARG A 44 -8.21 13.75 19.10
N ALA A 45 -8.79 13.69 17.91
CA ALA A 45 -10.22 13.52 17.74
C ALA A 45 -10.63 12.13 18.25
N ARG A 46 -11.31 12.07 19.39
CA ARG A 46 -12.11 10.90 19.80
C ARG A 46 -13.49 11.05 19.20
N ALA A 47 -13.90 10.10 18.36
CA ALA A 47 -15.29 9.90 18.00
C ALA A 47 -16.08 9.57 19.28
N ARG A 48 -17.24 10.23 19.44
CA ARG A 48 -18.13 10.20 20.60
C ARG A 48 -19.03 8.98 20.53
N GLU A 49 -19.10 8.19 21.61
CA GLU A 49 -20.32 7.45 21.94
C GLU A 49 -21.24 8.42 22.69
N ARG A 50 -22.43 8.67 22.12
CA ARG A 50 -23.54 9.32 22.83
C ARG A 50 -24.39 8.22 23.44
N GLU A 51 -24.38 8.16 24.77
CA GLU A 51 -25.38 7.47 25.57
C GLU A 51 -26.75 8.12 25.35
N SER A 52 -27.74 7.34 24.94
CA SER A 52 -29.15 7.67 25.07
C SER A 52 -29.72 6.86 26.23
N SER A 53 -29.92 7.51 27.36
CA SER A 53 -30.66 7.00 28.50
C SER A 53 -32.16 7.21 28.30
N SER A 54 -32.92 6.12 28.28
CA SER A 54 -34.31 6.10 28.77
C SER A 54 -34.56 4.73 29.39
N ALA A 55 -34.67 4.72 30.71
CA ALA A 55 -35.05 3.56 31.50
C ALA A 55 -36.57 3.41 31.54
N SER A 56 -37.06 2.16 31.49
CA SER A 56 -38.01 1.64 32.47
C SER A 56 -38.20 0.12 32.28
N GLU A 57 -38.05 -0.60 33.41
CA GLU A 57 -38.80 -1.78 33.89
C GLU A 57 -38.94 -2.97 32.92
N TRP A 58 -38.64 -4.23 33.22
CA TRP A 58 -39.13 -5.16 34.25
C TRP A 58 -38.06 -6.27 34.35
N GLY A 59 -37.55 -6.72 35.51
CA GLY A 59 -38.27 -7.54 36.48
C GLY A 59 -37.76 -9.00 36.49
N VAL A 60 -36.78 -9.30 37.37
CA VAL A 60 -36.69 -10.51 38.23
C VAL A 60 -36.48 -11.90 37.56
N ARG A 61 -35.34 -12.59 37.84
CA ARG A 61 -35.17 -13.59 38.95
C ARG A 61 -33.87 -14.40 38.83
N CYS A 62 -33.14 -14.47 39.94
CA CYS A 62 -32.04 -15.42 40.18
C CYS A 62 -32.53 -16.86 40.34
N GLY A 63 -31.68 -17.84 39.98
CA GLY A 63 -31.84 -19.25 40.33
C GLY A 63 -30.51 -19.99 40.29
N ALA A 64 -30.00 -20.36 41.47
CA ALA A 64 -28.76 -21.09 41.66
C ALA A 64 -28.97 -22.61 41.77
N ARG A 65 -27.86 -23.36 41.60
CA ARG A 65 -27.53 -24.75 42.03
C ARG A 65 -27.66 -25.88 40.99
N GLY A 66 -26.48 -26.36 40.55
CA GLY A 66 -25.93 -27.65 40.97
C GLY A 66 -26.11 -28.86 40.05
N LYS A 67 -25.00 -29.42 39.54
CA LYS A 67 -24.52 -30.81 39.79
C LYS A 67 -23.28 -31.12 38.93
N ARG A 68 -22.33 -31.85 39.53
CA ARG A 68 -21.17 -32.47 38.87
C ARG A 68 -21.61 -33.70 38.10
N GLY A 69 -20.98 -34.00 36.97
CA GLY A 69 -20.99 -35.34 36.39
C GLY A 69 -20.54 -35.44 34.93
N VAL A 70 -19.43 -36.17 34.74
CA VAL A 70 -19.01 -36.90 33.54
C VAL A 70 -18.20 -36.13 32.49
N CYS A 71 -16.91 -36.49 32.44
CA CYS A 71 -15.98 -36.21 31.37
C CYS A 71 -16.35 -37.09 30.15
N ALA A 72 -16.65 -36.46 29.01
CA ALA A 72 -16.75 -37.16 27.72
C ALA A 72 -16.03 -36.34 26.64
N ARG A 73 -15.07 -37.03 26.03
CA ARG A 73 -14.25 -36.78 24.84
C ARG A 73 -14.55 -35.56 23.97
N ALA A 74 -13.46 -34.87 23.66
CA ALA A 74 -13.21 -33.96 22.55
C ALA A 74 -14.19 -34.10 21.35
N GLY A 75 -15.07 -33.11 21.21
CA GLY A 75 -15.72 -32.81 19.94
C GLY A 75 -14.80 -31.94 19.11
N GLY A 76 -14.23 -32.50 18.04
CA GLY A 76 -13.55 -31.73 17.02
C GLY A 76 -14.51 -30.70 16.43
N ARG A 77 -14.10 -29.42 16.40
CA ARG A 77 -14.80 -28.40 15.62
C ARG A 77 -14.71 -28.82 14.16
N GLN A 78 -15.84 -29.20 13.57
CA GLN A 78 -15.94 -29.35 12.13
C GLN A 78 -15.52 -28.04 11.48
N THR A 79 -14.66 -28.14 10.47
CA THR A 79 -14.21 -26.95 9.74
C THR A 79 -15.33 -26.45 8.85
N LEU A 80 -15.37 -25.15 8.54
CA LEU A 80 -16.36 -24.53 7.64
C LEU A 80 -16.50 -25.26 6.29
N LYS A 81 -15.45 -25.98 5.87
CA LYS A 81 -15.40 -26.80 4.67
C LYS A 81 -16.31 -28.04 4.71
N GLU A 82 -16.57 -28.58 5.91
CA GLU A 82 -17.42 -29.77 6.13
C GLU A 82 -18.90 -29.40 6.25
N LEU A 83 -19.21 -28.14 6.59
CA LEU A 83 -20.57 -27.66 6.83
C LEU A 83 -21.32 -27.23 5.56
N ARG A 84 -20.61 -26.95 4.44
CA ARG A 84 -21.18 -26.42 3.20
C ARG A 84 -20.44 -26.91 1.93
N PRO A 85 -20.58 -28.20 1.57
CA PRO A 85 -19.95 -28.74 0.36
C PRO A 85 -20.49 -28.13 -0.96
N ASP A 86 -21.66 -27.48 -0.90
CA ASP A 86 -22.30 -26.74 -1.99
C ASP A 86 -21.53 -25.48 -2.41
N LEU A 87 -20.77 -24.86 -1.50
CA LEU A 87 -19.91 -23.70 -1.80
C LEU A 87 -18.62 -24.06 -2.57
N TYR A 88 -18.32 -25.35 -2.71
CA TYR A 88 -17.13 -25.86 -3.39
C TYR A 88 -17.47 -26.78 -4.59
N ALA A 89 -18.74 -26.79 -5.00
CA ALA A 89 -19.17 -27.47 -6.21
C ALA A 89 -18.73 -26.67 -7.44
N ARG A 90 -17.96 -27.34 -8.30
CA ARG A 90 -17.22 -26.77 -9.43
C ARG A 90 -18.12 -26.00 -10.40
N ALA A 91 -17.84 -24.71 -10.60
CA ALA A 91 -18.23 -24.01 -11.82
C ALA A 91 -17.45 -24.59 -13.03
N PRO A 92 -18.01 -24.57 -14.25
CA PRO A 92 -17.37 -25.16 -15.44
C PRO A 92 -16.16 -24.37 -15.98
N TRP A 93 -15.73 -23.32 -15.28
CA TRP A 93 -14.58 -22.50 -15.65
C TRP A 93 -14.01 -21.87 -14.36
N ASP A 94 -12.75 -22.15 -14.05
CA ASP A 94 -12.07 -21.73 -12.82
C ASP A 94 -10.79 -20.93 -13.20
N PRO A 95 -10.77 -19.60 -13.05
CA PRO A 95 -9.59 -18.78 -13.36
C PRO A 95 -8.37 -19.15 -12.50
N MET A 96 -8.55 -19.88 -11.39
CA MET A 96 -7.46 -20.40 -10.57
C MET A 96 -6.79 -21.66 -11.12
N ARG A 97 -7.34 -22.29 -12.17
CA ARG A 97 -6.79 -23.51 -12.79
C ARG A 97 -6.46 -23.34 -14.26
N ASP A 98 -7.21 -22.52 -14.99
CA ASP A 98 -7.17 -22.52 -16.45
C ASP A 98 -6.40 -21.32 -17.05
N GLY A 99 -5.91 -20.40 -16.21
CA GLY A 99 -4.92 -19.35 -16.59
C GLY A 99 -3.61 -19.40 -15.80
N ASP A 100 -3.56 -20.17 -14.71
CA ASP A 100 -2.46 -20.17 -13.75
C ASP A 100 -1.66 -21.47 -13.82
N ARG A 101 -0.47 -21.42 -14.43
CA ARG A 101 0.58 -22.37 -14.07
C ARG A 101 1.03 -21.99 -12.66
N ARG A 102 0.32 -22.50 -11.65
CA ARG A 102 0.79 -22.50 -10.26
C ARG A 102 2.13 -23.21 -10.22
N LEU A 103 3.21 -22.46 -10.36
CA LEU A 103 4.52 -22.90 -9.95
C LEU A 103 4.45 -22.90 -8.42
N GLU A 104 4.22 -24.07 -7.83
CA GLU A 104 4.38 -24.21 -6.39
C GLU A 104 5.85 -23.91 -6.06
N SER A 105 6.11 -22.77 -5.40
CA SER A 105 7.42 -22.50 -4.82
C SER A 105 7.45 -22.95 -3.37
N GLU A 106 8.59 -23.49 -2.94
CA GLU A 106 8.79 -23.88 -1.54
C GLU A 106 8.54 -22.70 -0.59
N GLU A 107 9.00 -21.50 -0.95
CA GLU A 107 8.84 -20.30 -0.14
C GLU A 107 7.38 -19.86 0.00
N ALA A 108 6.55 -20.03 -1.03
CA ALA A 108 5.15 -19.66 -0.95
C ALA A 108 4.28 -20.66 -0.18
N ASN A 109 4.77 -21.90 -0.03
CA ASN A 109 4.18 -22.93 0.82
C ASN A 109 4.77 -22.94 2.24
N THR A 110 5.78 -22.10 2.51
CA THR A 110 6.40 -22.00 3.83
C THR A 110 5.44 -21.30 4.81
N PRO A 111 5.16 -21.90 5.99
CA PRO A 111 4.32 -21.27 7.00
C PRO A 111 4.84 -19.88 7.39
N PHE A 112 3.93 -18.98 7.75
CA PHE A 112 4.35 -17.68 8.27
C PHE A 112 5.14 -17.88 9.58
N PRO A 113 6.29 -17.21 9.77
CA PRO A 113 7.13 -17.46 10.93
C PRO A 113 6.42 -17.06 12.23
N SER A 114 6.57 -17.88 13.27
CA SER A 114 6.14 -17.56 14.63
C SER A 114 7.17 -16.70 15.37
N GLU A 115 8.43 -16.78 14.97
CA GLU A 115 9.56 -16.04 15.55
C GLU A 115 10.46 -15.50 14.45
N LEU A 116 11.09 -14.34 14.72
CA LEU A 116 11.98 -13.68 13.78
C LEU A 116 13.41 -13.66 14.34
N PRO A 117 14.45 -13.87 13.51
CA PRO A 117 15.84 -13.72 13.94
C PRO A 117 16.07 -12.32 14.50
N GLY A 118 16.43 -12.21 15.77
CA GLY A 118 16.71 -10.93 16.41
C GLY A 118 18.05 -10.34 15.95
N LEU A 119 18.25 -9.04 16.24
CA LEU A 119 19.53 -8.36 16.01
C LEU A 119 20.65 -9.03 16.82
N THR A 120 21.69 -9.50 16.14
CA THR A 120 22.91 -10.07 16.74
C THR A 120 24.11 -9.13 16.61
N ARG A 121 23.98 -8.07 15.80
CA ARG A 121 25.06 -7.11 15.48
C ARG A 121 24.59 -5.67 15.61
N GLY A 122 25.46 -4.73 15.22
CA GLY A 122 25.14 -3.31 15.15
C GLY A 122 25.23 -2.57 16.49
N THR A 123 25.73 -3.20 17.55
CA THR A 123 25.91 -2.56 18.86
C THR A 123 27.06 -1.53 18.85
N SER A 124 27.97 -1.64 17.88
CA SER A 124 29.12 -0.75 17.71
C SER A 124 29.49 -0.56 16.24
N ALA A 125 30.35 0.42 15.96
CA ALA A 125 30.89 0.70 14.63
C ALA A 125 31.60 -0.51 13.97
N ARG A 126 32.25 -1.36 14.78
CA ARG A 126 32.93 -2.58 14.29
C ARG A 126 31.96 -3.67 13.85
N GLU A 127 30.74 -3.62 14.34
CA GLU A 127 29.68 -4.60 14.09
C GLU A 127 28.57 -4.06 13.19
N THR A 128 28.85 -3.01 12.40
CA THR A 128 27.88 -2.38 11.50
C THR A 128 27.19 -3.38 10.57
N TYR A 129 25.89 -3.19 10.37
CA TYR A 129 25.18 -3.73 9.21
C TYR A 129 25.61 -2.98 7.96
N ASP A 130 25.53 -3.66 6.82
CA ASP A 130 25.72 -2.97 5.54
C ASP A 130 24.48 -2.13 5.21
N LEU A 131 23.30 -2.62 5.59
CA LEU A 131 22.02 -1.94 5.35
C LEU A 131 21.08 -2.11 6.54
N VAL A 132 20.52 -1.00 7.02
CA VAL A 132 19.34 -1.01 7.89
C VAL A 132 18.14 -0.48 7.10
N ILE A 133 17.04 -1.20 7.09
CA ILE A 133 15.80 -0.84 6.39
C ILE A 133 14.71 -0.64 7.43
N VAL A 134 14.05 0.51 7.40
CA VAL A 134 13.02 0.87 8.38
C VAL A 134 11.64 0.72 7.75
N GLY A 135 10.91 -0.32 8.15
CA GLY A 135 9.59 -0.71 7.66
C GLY A 135 9.59 -2.10 7.00
N CYS A 136 8.69 -2.98 7.45
CA CYS A 136 8.46 -4.33 6.90
C CYS A 136 7.25 -4.39 5.94
N GLY A 137 6.98 -3.29 5.23
CA GLY A 137 6.05 -3.26 4.10
C GLY A 137 6.63 -3.94 2.85
N PRO A 138 5.88 -3.97 1.73
CA PRO A 138 6.33 -4.58 0.47
C PRO A 138 7.69 -4.04 0.01
N ALA A 139 7.88 -2.71 0.07
CA ALA A 139 9.14 -2.08 -0.33
C ALA A 139 10.32 -2.52 0.54
N GLY A 140 10.15 -2.54 1.87
CA GLY A 140 11.22 -2.88 2.80
C GLY A 140 11.62 -4.36 2.71
N LEU A 141 10.65 -5.27 2.66
CA LEU A 141 10.93 -6.69 2.48
C LEU A 141 11.55 -7.01 1.12
N SER A 142 11.10 -6.37 0.04
CA SER A 142 11.67 -6.57 -1.30
C SER A 142 13.11 -6.06 -1.38
N ALA A 143 13.39 -4.90 -0.78
CA ALA A 143 14.75 -4.35 -0.70
C ALA A 143 15.65 -5.23 0.18
N ALA A 144 15.12 -5.78 1.28
CA ALA A 144 15.85 -6.72 2.13
C ALA A 144 16.21 -7.98 1.34
N ASP A 145 15.24 -8.67 0.72
CA ASP A 145 15.45 -9.86 -0.11
C ASP A 145 16.54 -9.64 -1.16
N GLU A 146 16.44 -8.57 -1.95
CA GLU A 146 17.45 -8.31 -2.98
C GLU A 146 18.84 -7.96 -2.41
N ALA A 147 18.90 -7.22 -1.30
CA ALA A 147 20.16 -6.83 -0.66
C ALA A 147 20.86 -8.03 -0.01
N SER A 148 20.14 -8.85 0.76
CA SER A 148 20.72 -10.03 1.41
C SER A 148 21.06 -11.13 0.40
N ARG A 149 20.31 -11.27 -0.70
CA ARG A 149 20.67 -12.15 -1.83
C ARG A 149 22.04 -11.79 -2.44
N ARG A 150 22.43 -10.51 -2.36
CA ARG A 150 23.75 -10.01 -2.78
C ARG A 150 24.84 -10.13 -1.70
N GLY A 151 24.55 -10.77 -0.58
CA GLY A 151 25.48 -11.00 0.52
C GLY A 151 25.65 -9.82 1.48
N LEU A 152 24.77 -8.83 1.43
CA LEU A 152 24.78 -7.73 2.38
C LEU A 152 24.22 -8.19 3.73
N ARG A 153 24.79 -7.69 4.83
CA ARG A 153 24.25 -7.89 6.18
C ARG A 153 23.14 -6.87 6.40
N VAL A 154 21.90 -7.35 6.40
CA VAL A 154 20.70 -6.51 6.44
C VAL A 154 19.98 -6.67 7.78
N ALA A 155 19.52 -5.55 8.33
CA ALA A 155 18.56 -5.56 9.42
C ALA A 155 17.29 -4.77 9.06
N LEU A 156 16.13 -5.36 9.34
CA LEU A 156 14.81 -4.74 9.20
C LEU A 156 14.32 -4.24 10.55
N MET A 157 13.82 -3.01 10.59
CA MET A 157 13.24 -2.40 11.79
C MET A 157 11.75 -2.16 11.57
N ASP A 158 10.90 -2.74 12.41
CA ASP A 158 9.46 -2.52 12.38
C ASP A 158 8.88 -2.87 13.75
N PRO A 159 7.93 -2.09 14.31
CA PRO A 159 7.32 -2.43 15.59
C PRO A 159 6.40 -3.67 15.52
N THR A 160 5.90 -4.00 14.34
CA THR A 160 4.92 -5.07 14.10
C THR A 160 5.20 -5.81 12.78
N PRO A 161 6.40 -6.40 12.61
CA PRO A 161 6.82 -6.98 11.32
C PRO A 161 5.91 -8.11 10.84
N LEU A 162 5.21 -8.79 11.76
CA LEU A 162 4.29 -9.88 11.47
C LEU A 162 2.84 -9.41 11.17
N ALA A 163 2.49 -8.14 11.40
CA ALA A 163 1.13 -7.64 11.17
C ALA A 163 0.70 -7.75 9.69
N PRO A 164 -0.54 -8.13 9.38
CA PRO A 164 -0.98 -8.31 8.00
C PRO A 164 -0.85 -7.01 7.19
N TRP A 165 -0.59 -7.13 5.90
CA TRP A 165 -0.75 -6.01 4.97
C TRP A 165 -2.24 -5.82 4.69
N MET A 166 -2.75 -4.62 4.96
CA MET A 166 -4.19 -4.33 4.89
C MET A 166 -4.65 -3.86 3.52
N ASN A 167 -3.76 -3.30 2.71
CA ASN A 167 -4.11 -2.78 1.39
C ASN A 167 -4.24 -3.93 0.39
N ASN A 168 -5.15 -3.82 -0.55
CA ASN A 168 -5.15 -4.67 -1.74
C ASN A 168 -4.18 -4.09 -2.78
N TYR A 169 -3.63 -4.98 -3.62
CA TYR A 169 -2.69 -4.60 -4.67
C TYR A 169 -3.12 -5.24 -5.98
N GLY A 170 -3.19 -4.43 -7.03
CA GLY A 170 -3.29 -4.88 -8.42
C GLY A 170 -1.93 -4.78 -9.10
N VAL A 171 -1.65 -5.71 -10.01
CA VAL A 171 -0.37 -5.76 -10.74
C VAL A 171 -0.57 -6.22 -12.18
N TRP A 172 0.28 -5.72 -13.08
CA TRP A 172 0.46 -6.34 -14.39
C TRP A 172 1.21 -7.67 -14.22
N CYS A 173 0.67 -8.74 -14.81
CA CYS A 173 1.19 -10.08 -14.57
C CYS A 173 2.65 -10.23 -15.03
N ASP A 174 3.00 -9.66 -16.18
CA ASP A 174 4.36 -9.73 -16.74
C ASP A 174 5.41 -9.05 -15.85
N GLU A 175 5.09 -7.90 -15.26
CA GLU A 175 5.98 -7.18 -14.35
C GLU A 175 6.19 -7.95 -13.05
N PHE A 176 5.11 -8.45 -12.45
CA PHE A 176 5.17 -9.21 -11.20
C PHE A 176 5.87 -10.57 -11.38
N LYS A 177 5.66 -11.20 -12.53
CA LYS A 177 6.35 -12.42 -12.94
C LYS A 177 7.85 -12.20 -13.15
N ALA A 178 8.26 -11.07 -13.73
CA ALA A 178 9.68 -10.75 -13.90
C ALA A 178 10.42 -10.63 -12.56
N LEU A 179 9.70 -10.36 -11.47
CA LEU A 179 10.21 -10.35 -10.09
C LEU A 179 10.14 -11.73 -9.40
N GLY A 180 9.59 -12.75 -10.05
CA GLY A 180 9.47 -14.11 -9.53
C GLY A 180 8.35 -14.29 -8.51
N PHE A 181 7.26 -13.54 -8.66
CA PHE A 181 6.07 -13.58 -7.79
C PHE A 181 4.79 -14.01 -8.52
N ASP A 182 4.91 -14.69 -9.66
CA ASP A 182 3.78 -15.19 -10.44
C ASP A 182 2.93 -16.26 -9.73
N ASP A 183 3.45 -16.85 -8.65
CA ASP A 183 2.69 -17.72 -7.76
C ASP A 183 1.93 -16.96 -6.66
N CYS A 184 2.10 -15.65 -6.53
CA CYS A 184 1.47 -14.83 -5.50
C CYS A 184 0.19 -14.12 -5.97
N TYR A 185 -0.45 -14.59 -7.05
CA TYR A 185 -1.75 -14.07 -7.47
C TYR A 185 -2.88 -14.66 -6.63
N ARG A 186 -3.85 -13.81 -6.26
CA ARG A 186 -5.14 -14.19 -5.69
C ARG A 186 -6.16 -14.48 -6.79
N ALA A 187 -6.14 -13.70 -7.87
CA ALA A 187 -6.94 -13.88 -9.07
C ALA A 187 -6.25 -13.20 -10.26
N VAL A 188 -6.54 -13.68 -11.47
CA VAL A 188 -5.96 -13.20 -12.73
C VAL A 188 -7.07 -13.00 -13.76
N TRP A 189 -6.99 -11.88 -14.47
CA TRP A 189 -7.79 -11.57 -15.65
C TRP A 189 -6.86 -11.44 -16.85
N ASN A 190 -7.24 -12.07 -17.97
CA ASN A 190 -6.40 -12.14 -19.17
C ASN A 190 -6.22 -10.77 -19.83
N LYS A 191 -7.21 -9.89 -19.65
CA LYS A 191 -7.26 -8.57 -20.28
C LYS A 191 -7.74 -7.53 -19.27
N ALA A 192 -7.48 -6.28 -19.60
CA ALA A 192 -7.99 -5.12 -18.89
C ALA A 192 -8.79 -4.23 -19.85
N ARG A 193 -9.87 -3.60 -19.40
CA ARG A 193 -10.71 -2.72 -20.23
C ARG A 193 -10.81 -1.33 -19.66
N VAL A 194 -10.76 -0.32 -20.52
CA VAL A 194 -10.94 1.10 -20.18
C VAL A 194 -12.09 1.68 -21.00
N ILE A 195 -13.10 2.24 -20.35
CA ILE A 195 -14.25 2.91 -20.96
C ILE A 195 -14.19 4.39 -20.55
N ILE A 196 -14.18 5.29 -21.54
CA ILE A 196 -13.99 6.72 -21.30
C ILE A 196 -15.33 7.46 -21.22
N ASP A 197 -16.25 7.16 -22.14
CA ASP A 197 -17.55 7.80 -22.24
C ASP A 197 -18.54 6.88 -22.98
N GLU A 198 -19.75 7.38 -23.24
CA GLU A 198 -20.82 6.64 -23.92
C GLU A 198 -20.62 6.53 -25.44
N THR A 199 -19.62 7.20 -26.03
CA THR A 199 -19.40 7.15 -27.49
C THR A 199 -18.77 5.83 -27.94
N ASP A 200 -18.07 5.14 -27.04
CA ASP A 200 -17.51 3.80 -27.24
C ASP A 200 -17.77 2.93 -25.99
N VAL A 201 -18.99 2.37 -25.96
CA VAL A 201 -19.48 1.55 -24.82
C VAL A 201 -18.69 0.25 -24.61
N GLU A 202 -18.06 -0.26 -25.68
CA GLU A 202 -17.19 -1.44 -25.58
C GLU A 202 -15.82 -1.08 -24.99
N GLY A 203 -15.43 0.18 -25.12
CA GLY A 203 -14.20 0.73 -24.60
C GLY A 203 -12.94 0.15 -25.25
N LYS A 204 -11.80 0.62 -24.76
CA LYS A 204 -10.49 0.15 -25.18
C LYS A 204 -10.09 -1.09 -24.41
N MET A 205 -9.98 -2.21 -25.12
CA MET A 205 -9.38 -3.43 -24.59
C MET A 205 -7.85 -3.32 -24.57
N LEU A 206 -7.26 -3.65 -23.43
CA LEU A 206 -5.84 -3.81 -23.22
C LEU A 206 -5.56 -5.31 -23.15
N ASP A 207 -4.88 -5.83 -24.16
CA ASP A 207 -4.51 -7.24 -24.26
C ASP A 207 -3.28 -7.55 -23.36
N ARG A 208 -3.42 -7.23 -22.07
CA ARG A 208 -2.40 -7.36 -21.03
C ARG A 208 -3.06 -7.89 -19.76
N ALA A 209 -2.54 -9.01 -19.27
CA ALA A 209 -3.08 -9.67 -18.10
C ALA A 209 -2.84 -8.87 -16.82
N TYR A 210 -3.88 -8.78 -15.99
CA TYR A 210 -3.88 -8.08 -14.71
C TYR A 210 -4.23 -9.05 -13.60
N ALA A 211 -3.68 -8.84 -12.40
CA ALA A 211 -3.93 -9.71 -11.27
C ALA A 211 -4.12 -8.93 -9.98
N GLN A 212 -4.94 -9.49 -9.09
CA GLN A 212 -4.95 -9.10 -7.69
C GLN A 212 -3.92 -9.95 -6.94
N VAL A 213 -3.10 -9.33 -6.10
CA VAL A 213 -2.05 -10.02 -5.33
C VAL A 213 -2.64 -10.72 -4.11
N ASP A 214 -2.26 -11.98 -3.88
CA ASP A 214 -2.40 -12.61 -2.57
C ASP A 214 -1.33 -12.03 -1.64
N ARG A 215 -1.71 -10.96 -0.94
CA ARG A 215 -0.84 -10.23 -0.01
C ARG A 215 -0.27 -11.10 1.10
N LYS A 216 -0.99 -12.15 1.53
CA LYS A 216 -0.52 -13.07 2.57
C LYS A 216 0.59 -13.96 2.02
N LYS A 217 0.35 -14.58 0.87
CA LYS A 217 1.33 -15.43 0.18
C LYS A 217 2.56 -14.62 -0.24
N PHE A 218 2.36 -13.41 -0.74
CA PHE A 218 3.45 -12.51 -1.11
C PHE A 218 4.32 -12.14 0.09
N LYS A 219 3.71 -11.74 1.22
CA LYS A 219 4.44 -11.44 2.44
C LYS A 219 5.16 -12.67 3.00
N GLN A 220 4.50 -13.83 3.02
CA GLN A 220 5.09 -15.11 3.43
C GLN A 220 6.35 -15.42 2.63
N LYS A 221 6.26 -15.33 1.30
CA LYS A 221 7.36 -15.63 0.38
C LYS A 221 8.56 -14.70 0.63
N LEU A 222 8.32 -13.40 0.74
CA LEU A 222 9.39 -12.42 1.03
C LEU A 222 10.03 -12.63 2.40
N MET A 223 9.23 -12.87 3.44
CA MET A 223 9.75 -13.18 4.79
C MET A 223 10.61 -14.44 4.79
N ALA A 224 10.14 -15.52 4.14
CA ALA A 224 10.86 -16.78 4.04
C ALA A 224 12.22 -16.59 3.35
N ARG A 225 12.27 -15.82 2.24
CA ARG A 225 13.51 -15.49 1.55
C ARG A 225 14.46 -14.67 2.44
N CYS A 226 13.97 -13.63 3.10
CA CYS A 226 14.76 -12.80 4.01
C CYS A 226 15.38 -13.64 5.14
N MET A 227 14.59 -14.51 5.78
CA MET A 227 15.07 -15.38 6.86
C MET A 227 16.10 -16.39 6.36
N LYS A 228 15.85 -17.04 5.22
CA LYS A 228 16.79 -17.98 4.58
C LYS A 228 18.14 -17.33 4.26
N GLN A 229 18.13 -16.04 3.96
CA GLN A 229 19.33 -15.25 3.65
C GLN A 229 19.97 -14.58 4.89
N GLY A 230 19.44 -14.82 6.09
CA GLY A 230 20.01 -14.32 7.33
C GLY A 230 19.70 -12.85 7.64
N VAL A 231 18.60 -12.31 7.11
CA VAL A 231 18.11 -10.98 7.52
C VAL A 231 17.67 -11.03 8.98
N GLU A 232 18.09 -10.03 9.75
CA GLU A 232 17.76 -9.89 11.17
C GLU A 232 16.69 -8.80 11.38
N PHE A 233 15.94 -8.91 12.46
CA PHE A 233 14.77 -8.08 12.74
C PHE A 233 14.90 -7.38 14.09
N GLY A 234 14.80 -6.05 14.08
CA GLY A 234 14.61 -5.24 15.26
C GLY A 234 13.13 -4.90 15.45
N ILE A 235 12.46 -5.62 16.35
CA ILE A 235 11.06 -5.36 16.70
C ILE A 235 10.99 -4.12 17.60
N SER A 236 10.94 -2.94 16.99
CA SER A 236 10.90 -1.65 17.69
C SER A 236 10.52 -0.53 16.72
N THR A 237 10.03 0.60 17.23
CA THR A 237 9.97 1.82 16.43
C THR A 237 11.37 2.36 16.18
N VAL A 238 11.57 3.10 15.10
CA VAL A 238 12.77 3.92 14.90
C VAL A 238 12.39 5.37 15.18
N GLU A 239 13.20 6.02 16.01
CA GLU A 239 13.00 7.41 16.43
C GLU A 239 13.86 8.39 15.64
N SER A 240 15.10 8.01 15.33
CA SER A 240 16.03 8.89 14.62
C SER A 240 17.18 8.12 13.94
N CYS A 241 17.83 8.80 13.01
CA CYS A 241 19.05 8.35 12.35
C CYS A 241 20.10 9.46 12.43
N ASP A 242 21.24 9.19 13.07
CA ASP A 242 22.38 10.11 13.16
C ASP A 242 23.44 9.78 12.11
N HIS A 243 23.84 10.79 11.36
CA HIS A 243 24.83 10.72 10.28
C HIS A 243 26.13 11.47 10.57
N SER A 244 26.37 11.87 11.82
CA SER A 244 27.53 12.67 12.24
C SER A 244 28.87 11.99 11.96
N ASP A 245 28.93 10.66 11.99
CA ASP A 245 30.11 9.90 11.58
C ASP A 245 30.16 9.71 10.05
N PRO A 246 31.30 9.96 9.38
CA PRO A 246 31.39 9.84 7.93
C PRO A 246 31.35 8.39 7.40
N THR A 247 31.55 7.39 8.26
CA THR A 247 31.71 5.98 7.87
C THR A 247 30.47 5.12 8.17
N PHE A 248 29.64 5.51 9.12
CA PHE A 248 28.39 4.81 9.47
C PHE A 248 27.29 5.78 9.90
N SER A 249 26.10 5.25 10.09
CA SER A 249 24.94 5.93 10.64
C SER A 249 24.50 5.18 11.90
N VAL A 250 23.89 5.89 12.85
CA VAL A 250 23.39 5.30 14.09
C VAL A 250 21.88 5.48 14.14
N VAL A 251 21.17 4.36 14.00
CA VAL A 251 19.71 4.30 14.10
C VAL A 251 19.33 4.11 15.57
N THR A 252 18.54 5.03 16.13
CA THR A 252 18.05 4.94 17.51
C THR A 252 16.64 4.36 17.51
N LEU A 253 16.47 3.24 18.23
CA LEU A 253 15.19 2.56 18.38
C LEU A 253 14.37 3.17 19.52
N GLY A 254 13.05 2.95 19.53
CA GLY A 254 12.12 3.45 20.55
C GLY A 254 12.38 2.89 21.95
N ASP A 255 13.07 1.76 22.05
CA ASP A 255 13.54 1.17 23.32
C ASP A 255 14.93 1.66 23.76
N GLY A 256 15.52 2.62 23.04
CA GLY A 256 16.82 3.22 23.34
C GLY A 256 18.03 2.46 22.80
N ARG A 257 17.85 1.25 22.23
CA ARG A 257 18.95 0.56 21.53
C ARG A 257 19.44 1.39 20.34
N LYS A 258 20.73 1.27 20.06
CA LYS A 258 21.39 1.92 18.92
C LYS A 258 21.90 0.85 17.96
N VAL A 259 21.59 1.02 16.68
CA VAL A 259 21.98 0.10 15.61
C VAL A 259 22.86 0.84 14.60
N HIS A 260 24.08 0.36 14.40
CA HIS A 260 25.04 0.95 13.49
C HIS A 260 24.90 0.36 12.08
N ALA A 261 24.85 1.21 11.06
CA ALA A 261 24.66 0.82 9.66
C ALA A 261 25.53 1.65 8.72
N LYS A 262 26.04 1.07 7.63
CA LYS A 262 26.73 1.86 6.58
C LYS A 262 25.74 2.72 5.80
N MET A 263 24.55 2.18 5.54
CA MET A 263 23.45 2.82 4.83
C MET A 263 22.11 2.55 5.50
N VAL A 264 21.20 3.51 5.41
CA VAL A 264 19.84 3.41 5.95
C VAL A 264 18.82 3.67 4.85
N LEU A 265 17.82 2.80 4.73
CA LEU A 265 16.66 3.00 3.87
C LEU A 265 15.43 3.29 4.72
N ASP A 266 14.70 4.34 4.35
CA ASP A 266 13.39 4.63 4.88
C ASP A 266 12.33 3.97 3.98
N ALA A 267 11.76 2.88 4.46
CA ALA A 267 10.66 2.15 3.86
C ALA A 267 9.36 2.29 4.68
N THR A 268 9.21 3.39 5.44
CA THR A 268 8.06 3.63 6.33
C THR A 268 6.78 4.02 5.57
N GLY A 269 6.82 3.99 4.23
CA GLY A 269 5.70 4.35 3.38
C GLY A 269 5.39 5.84 3.47
N HIS A 270 4.11 6.19 3.47
CA HIS A 270 3.70 7.60 3.48
C HIS A 270 4.00 8.34 4.81
N ALA A 271 4.46 7.62 5.84
CA ALA A 271 4.90 8.22 7.11
C ALA A 271 6.20 9.03 6.97
N ARG A 272 7.10 8.66 6.04
CA ARG A 272 8.31 9.43 5.67
C ARG A 272 9.13 9.89 6.88
N LYS A 273 9.50 8.95 7.75
CA LYS A 273 10.03 9.26 9.09
C LYS A 273 11.48 9.76 9.13
N LEU A 274 12.34 9.35 8.20
CA LEU A 274 13.80 9.52 8.31
C LEU A 274 14.41 10.30 7.16
N VAL A 275 13.64 10.56 6.10
CA VAL A 275 14.08 11.30 4.93
C VAL A 275 13.73 12.76 5.07
N ASP A 276 14.68 13.63 4.76
CA ASP A 276 14.49 15.07 4.77
C ASP A 276 13.90 15.58 3.45
N PHE A 277 13.05 16.59 3.53
CA PHE A 277 12.44 17.29 2.41
C PHE A 277 12.63 18.80 2.54
N ASP A 278 12.91 19.50 1.44
CA ASP A 278 13.15 20.95 1.45
C ASP A 278 11.86 21.79 1.50
N ARG A 279 10.69 21.16 1.36
CA ARG A 279 9.38 21.84 1.31
C ARG A 279 8.33 21.03 2.04
N ASP A 280 7.26 21.71 2.44
CA ASP A 280 6.09 21.07 3.01
C ASP A 280 5.47 20.08 2.01
N PHE A 281 5.14 18.90 2.53
CA PHE A 281 4.49 17.87 1.75
C PHE A 281 3.00 18.18 1.58
N THR A 282 2.67 18.67 0.39
CA THR A 282 1.30 19.05 -0.02
C THR A 282 0.92 18.25 -1.26
N PRO A 283 0.66 16.94 -1.16
CA PRO A 283 0.38 16.07 -2.30
C PRO A 283 -1.06 16.30 -2.81
N GLY A 284 -1.35 15.78 -4.00
CA GLY A 284 -2.74 15.44 -4.32
C GLY A 284 -3.08 14.09 -3.69
N TYR A 285 -4.33 13.67 -3.73
CA TYR A 285 -4.73 12.38 -3.22
C TYR A 285 -5.59 11.65 -4.23
N GLN A 286 -5.26 10.39 -4.47
CA GLN A 286 -6.18 9.41 -5.00
C GLN A 286 -7.02 8.90 -3.84
N ALA A 287 -8.34 8.94 -3.99
CA ALA A 287 -9.28 8.46 -2.99
C ALA A 287 -10.18 7.41 -3.62
N ALA A 288 -10.31 6.26 -2.98
CA ALA A 288 -11.16 5.18 -3.48
C ALA A 288 -11.97 4.55 -2.35
N PHE A 289 -13.21 4.18 -2.66
CA PHE A 289 -14.04 3.35 -1.80
C PHE A 289 -14.40 2.09 -2.55
N GLY A 290 -14.01 0.95 -1.98
CA GLY A 290 -14.19 -0.37 -2.57
C GLY A 290 -14.98 -1.32 -1.69
N ILE A 291 -15.65 -2.28 -2.32
CA ILE A 291 -16.28 -3.42 -1.66
C ILE A 291 -15.90 -4.71 -2.37
N PHE A 292 -15.64 -5.77 -1.60
CA PHE A 292 -15.71 -7.14 -2.08
C PHE A 292 -17.02 -7.75 -1.62
N ALA A 293 -17.86 -8.20 -2.56
CA ALA A 293 -19.25 -8.51 -2.27
C ALA A 293 -19.78 -9.70 -3.06
N THR A 294 -20.74 -10.40 -2.44
CA THR A 294 -21.68 -11.28 -3.14
C THR A 294 -22.81 -10.43 -3.75
N VAL A 295 -23.13 -10.69 -5.01
CA VAL A 295 -24.23 -10.07 -5.75
C VAL A 295 -25.18 -11.14 -6.31
N GLU A 296 -26.43 -10.77 -6.60
CA GLU A 296 -27.37 -11.69 -7.26
C GLU A 296 -26.87 -12.12 -8.65
N LYS A 297 -26.33 -11.16 -9.41
CA LYS A 297 -25.67 -11.32 -10.70
C LYS A 297 -24.95 -10.03 -11.09
N HIS A 298 -24.02 -10.12 -12.03
CA HIS A 298 -23.47 -8.97 -12.75
C HIS A 298 -23.13 -9.34 -14.20
N ASP A 299 -22.99 -8.34 -15.06
CA ASP A 299 -22.65 -8.54 -16.49
C ASP A 299 -21.16 -8.30 -16.79
N PHE A 300 -20.30 -8.15 -15.77
CA PHE A 300 -18.85 -8.04 -15.97
C PHE A 300 -18.26 -9.36 -16.49
N PRO A 301 -17.49 -9.36 -17.61
CA PRO A 301 -16.86 -10.57 -18.13
C PRO A 301 -15.81 -11.14 -17.16
N LEU A 302 -15.88 -12.44 -16.86
CA LEU A 302 -15.01 -13.06 -15.86
C LEU A 302 -13.53 -13.13 -16.26
N ASP A 303 -13.21 -13.02 -17.56
CA ASP A 303 -11.83 -13.05 -18.08
C ASP A 303 -11.19 -11.66 -18.18
N THR A 304 -11.94 -10.60 -17.86
CA THR A 304 -11.55 -9.21 -18.11
C THR A 304 -11.71 -8.37 -16.85
N MET A 305 -10.62 -7.72 -16.46
CA MET A 305 -10.64 -6.68 -15.43
C MET A 305 -11.21 -5.39 -16.03
N LEU A 306 -12.27 -4.82 -15.45
CA LEU A 306 -12.68 -3.45 -15.80
C LEU A 306 -11.74 -2.49 -15.07
N PHE A 307 -10.72 -2.02 -15.79
CA PHE A 307 -9.66 -1.20 -15.24
C PHE A 307 -10.13 0.24 -15.01
N MET A 308 -10.88 0.84 -15.92
CA MET A 308 -11.49 2.14 -15.63
C MET A 308 -12.76 2.30 -16.41
N ASP A 309 -13.86 2.60 -15.73
CA ASP A 309 -15.10 3.06 -16.38
C ASP A 309 -15.46 4.46 -15.88
N TRP A 310 -15.18 5.44 -16.74
CA TRP A 310 -15.35 6.87 -16.47
C TRP A 310 -16.76 7.39 -16.75
N ARG A 311 -17.65 6.56 -17.32
CA ARG A 311 -19.02 6.96 -17.62
C ARG A 311 -19.75 7.34 -16.35
N ASP A 312 -20.58 8.38 -16.44
CA ASP A 312 -21.23 9.01 -15.29
C ASP A 312 -22.71 9.36 -15.50
N GLU A 313 -23.33 8.89 -16.58
CA GLU A 313 -24.76 9.07 -16.86
C GLU A 313 -25.69 8.43 -15.82
N HIS A 314 -25.15 7.51 -15.01
CA HIS A 314 -25.85 6.90 -13.87
C HIS A 314 -26.01 7.85 -12.68
N LEU A 315 -25.25 8.94 -12.61
CA LEU A 315 -25.24 9.83 -11.46
C LEU A 315 -26.48 10.74 -11.43
N SER A 316 -27.00 10.98 -10.24
CA SER A 316 -28.04 11.98 -10.03
C SER A 316 -27.51 13.40 -10.31
N PRO A 317 -28.38 14.39 -10.63
CA PRO A 317 -27.93 15.72 -11.08
C PRO A 317 -26.93 16.41 -10.15
N LYS A 318 -27.08 16.22 -8.84
CA LYS A 318 -26.15 16.75 -7.83
C LYS A 318 -24.75 16.13 -7.96
N PHE A 319 -24.66 14.81 -8.03
CA PHE A 319 -23.38 14.12 -8.10
C PHE A 319 -22.75 14.22 -9.49
N LYS A 320 -23.55 14.39 -10.55
CA LYS A 320 -23.06 14.71 -11.89
C LYS A 320 -22.36 16.08 -11.92
N GLU A 321 -22.94 17.13 -11.33
CA GLU A 321 -22.27 18.45 -11.23
C GLU A 321 -20.95 18.38 -10.44
N GLN A 322 -20.89 17.51 -9.42
CA GLN A 322 -19.64 17.27 -8.69
C GLN A 322 -18.64 16.48 -9.55
N ASN A 323 -19.10 15.48 -10.29
CA ASN A 323 -18.28 14.64 -11.16
C ASN A 323 -17.67 15.42 -12.33
N ASP A 324 -18.40 16.39 -12.89
CA ASP A 324 -17.90 17.31 -13.92
C ASP A 324 -16.64 18.08 -13.48
N LYS A 325 -16.50 18.32 -12.17
CA LYS A 325 -15.35 19.02 -11.57
C LYS A 325 -14.27 18.05 -11.10
N LEU A 326 -14.69 16.93 -10.50
CA LEU A 326 -13.83 15.92 -9.89
C LEU A 326 -14.32 14.53 -10.32
N PRO A 327 -13.92 14.08 -11.52
CA PRO A 327 -14.43 12.84 -12.08
C PRO A 327 -13.94 11.64 -11.29
N THR A 328 -14.81 10.63 -11.21
CA THR A 328 -14.50 9.31 -10.66
C THR A 328 -14.73 8.24 -11.70
N PHE A 329 -14.15 7.07 -11.47
CA PHE A 329 -14.30 5.92 -12.32
C PHE A 329 -14.44 4.65 -11.49
N LEU A 330 -15.00 3.60 -12.10
CA LEU A 330 -15.14 2.28 -11.48
C LEU A 330 -13.98 1.35 -11.88
N TYR A 331 -13.39 0.70 -10.88
CA TYR A 331 -12.72 -0.60 -11.03
C TYR A 331 -13.73 -1.73 -10.77
N ALA A 332 -13.75 -2.76 -11.62
CA ALA A 332 -14.49 -3.99 -11.34
C ALA A 332 -13.65 -5.23 -11.64
N MET A 333 -13.42 -6.06 -10.62
CA MET A 333 -12.72 -7.34 -10.73
C MET A 333 -13.66 -8.50 -10.39
N PRO A 334 -14.26 -9.17 -11.39
CA PRO A 334 -15.17 -10.30 -11.14
C PRO A 334 -14.39 -11.57 -10.82
N PHE A 335 -14.72 -12.22 -9.70
CA PHE A 335 -14.14 -13.49 -9.27
C PHE A 335 -15.00 -14.70 -9.67
N SER A 336 -16.30 -14.49 -9.81
CA SER A 336 -17.29 -15.44 -10.34
C SER A 336 -18.53 -14.65 -10.78
N ASP A 337 -19.57 -15.32 -11.27
CA ASP A 337 -20.84 -14.66 -11.67
C ASP A 337 -21.55 -13.93 -10.52
N THR A 338 -21.18 -14.21 -9.27
CA THR A 338 -21.81 -13.65 -8.07
C THR A 338 -20.83 -13.02 -7.08
N GLU A 339 -19.52 -13.10 -7.30
CA GLU A 339 -18.50 -12.53 -6.39
C GLU A 339 -17.65 -11.53 -7.17
N VAL A 340 -17.62 -10.28 -6.71
CA VAL A 340 -16.97 -9.19 -7.44
C VAL A 340 -16.37 -8.17 -6.47
N PHE A 341 -15.19 -7.66 -6.81
CA PHE A 341 -14.65 -6.45 -6.20
C PHE A 341 -15.02 -5.23 -7.05
N LEU A 342 -15.57 -4.20 -6.42
CA LEU A 342 -16.06 -2.98 -7.06
C LEU A 342 -15.49 -1.79 -6.29
N GLU A 343 -14.88 -0.84 -6.98
CA GLU A 343 -14.27 0.33 -6.34
C GLU A 343 -14.47 1.60 -7.15
N GLU A 344 -15.12 2.60 -6.55
CA GLU A 344 -15.26 3.93 -7.13
C GLU A 344 -14.08 4.79 -6.70
N THR A 345 -13.35 5.34 -7.68
CA THR A 345 -12.05 5.96 -7.48
C THR A 345 -12.01 7.37 -8.06
N SER A 346 -11.53 8.33 -7.28
CA SER A 346 -11.09 9.64 -7.76
C SER A 346 -9.59 9.61 -8.05
N LEU A 347 -9.20 9.88 -9.30
CA LEU A 347 -7.82 9.70 -9.78
C LEU A 347 -6.80 10.49 -8.95
N VAL A 348 -6.90 11.82 -8.93
CA VAL A 348 -6.13 12.72 -8.08
C VAL A 348 -6.93 13.99 -7.84
N ALA A 349 -7.12 14.36 -6.57
CA ALA A 349 -7.74 15.63 -6.19
C ALA A 349 -6.96 16.33 -5.07
N ARG A 350 -7.11 17.66 -4.97
CA ARG A 350 -6.57 18.47 -3.86
C ARG A 350 -7.59 19.56 -3.46
N PRO A 351 -8.27 19.44 -2.30
CA PRO A 351 -8.25 18.31 -1.35
C PRO A 351 -8.82 17.01 -1.96
N SER A 352 -8.64 15.88 -1.27
CA SER A 352 -9.24 14.60 -1.67
C SER A 352 -10.76 14.68 -1.75
N LEU A 353 -11.38 13.82 -2.57
CA LEU A 353 -12.81 13.56 -2.46
C LEU A 353 -13.12 12.86 -1.13
N GLU A 354 -14.29 13.12 -0.55
CA GLU A 354 -14.74 12.46 0.67
C GLU A 354 -15.24 11.04 0.38
N PHE A 355 -14.99 10.11 1.29
CA PHE A 355 -15.41 8.71 1.09
C PHE A 355 -16.92 8.53 1.00
N ASP A 356 -17.70 9.38 1.67
CA ASP A 356 -19.16 9.31 1.60
C ASP A 356 -19.69 9.68 0.20
N ASP A 357 -19.02 10.59 -0.51
CA ASP A 357 -19.37 10.90 -1.90
C ASP A 357 -19.06 9.72 -2.82
N LEU A 358 -17.90 9.07 -2.63
CA LEU A 358 -17.51 7.86 -3.39
C LEU A 358 -18.50 6.70 -3.16
N LYS A 359 -18.95 6.50 -1.91
CA LYS A 359 -19.97 5.50 -1.56
C LYS A 359 -21.30 5.73 -2.29
N ILE A 360 -21.76 6.98 -2.32
CA ILE A 360 -23.03 7.32 -2.96
C ILE A 360 -22.92 7.15 -4.47
N LYS A 361 -21.81 7.61 -5.08
CA LYS A 361 -21.56 7.40 -6.52
C LYS A 361 -21.51 5.92 -6.88
N LEU A 362 -20.78 5.10 -6.11
CA LEU A 362 -20.75 3.66 -6.30
C LEU A 362 -22.16 3.07 -6.23
N LYS A 363 -22.94 3.46 -5.21
CA LYS A 363 -24.32 2.98 -5.06
C LYS A 363 -25.20 3.33 -6.26
N GLU A 364 -25.22 4.60 -6.70
CA GLU A 364 -25.99 5.03 -7.89
C GLU A 364 -25.56 4.25 -9.14
N ARG A 365 -24.25 3.96 -9.28
CA ARG A 365 -23.73 3.12 -10.35
C ARG A 365 -24.25 1.69 -10.29
N LEU A 366 -24.20 1.05 -9.12
CA LEU A 366 -24.67 -0.34 -8.96
C LEU A 366 -26.18 -0.45 -9.22
N GLU A 367 -26.97 0.51 -8.76
CA GLU A 367 -28.41 0.58 -9.06
C GLU A 367 -28.67 0.69 -10.56
N HIS A 368 -27.93 1.56 -11.26
CA HIS A 368 -28.02 1.72 -12.71
C HIS A 368 -27.62 0.46 -13.47
N LEU A 369 -26.55 -0.22 -13.04
CA LEU A 369 -26.10 -1.49 -13.64
C LEU A 369 -26.99 -2.69 -13.26
N GLY A 370 -27.97 -2.51 -12.38
CA GLY A 370 -28.82 -3.60 -11.87
C GLY A 370 -28.06 -4.62 -11.01
N VAL A 371 -26.89 -4.24 -10.49
CA VAL A 371 -26.05 -5.08 -9.62
C VAL A 371 -26.57 -4.97 -8.18
N LYS A 372 -27.22 -6.04 -7.72
CA LYS A 372 -27.77 -6.09 -6.36
C LYS A 372 -26.85 -6.84 -5.41
N VAL A 373 -26.28 -6.11 -4.47
CA VAL A 373 -25.41 -6.65 -3.41
C VAL A 373 -26.25 -7.39 -2.37
N THR A 374 -25.92 -8.66 -2.12
CA THR A 374 -26.57 -9.50 -1.10
C THR A 374 -25.73 -9.63 0.16
N ALA A 375 -24.41 -9.52 0.06
CA ALA A 375 -23.48 -9.52 1.19
C ALA A 375 -22.22 -8.73 0.86
N VAL A 376 -21.71 -7.97 1.82
CA VAL A 376 -20.39 -7.30 1.75
C VAL A 376 -19.43 -8.05 2.66
N HIS A 377 -18.32 -8.55 2.11
CA HIS A 377 -17.31 -9.30 2.84
C HIS A 377 -16.17 -8.40 3.33
N GLU A 378 -15.79 -7.41 2.51
CA GLU A 378 -14.73 -6.45 2.82
C GLU A 378 -15.14 -5.04 2.33
N GLU A 379 -14.77 -4.01 3.09
CA GLU A 379 -14.79 -2.62 2.65
C GLU A 379 -13.34 -2.10 2.60
N GLU A 380 -13.02 -1.34 1.56
CA GLU A 380 -11.71 -0.72 1.38
C GLU A 380 -11.83 0.81 1.33
N TYR A 381 -11.01 1.48 2.14
CA TYR A 381 -10.91 2.93 2.19
C TYR A 381 -9.47 3.29 1.81
N CYS A 382 -9.29 3.67 0.55
CA CYS A 382 -7.97 3.93 0.00
C CYS A 382 -7.74 5.44 -0.08
N LEU A 383 -6.66 5.92 0.54
CA LEU A 383 -6.20 7.31 0.41
C LEU A 383 -4.70 7.31 0.13
N ILE A 384 -4.34 7.52 -1.14
CA ILE A 384 -2.96 7.45 -1.60
C ILE A 384 -2.49 8.87 -1.92
N PRO A 385 -1.43 9.36 -1.25
CA PRO A 385 -0.75 10.59 -1.65
C PRO A 385 -0.15 10.44 -3.04
N MET A 386 -0.62 11.25 -3.99
CA MET A 386 -0.12 11.28 -5.36
C MET A 386 0.76 12.51 -5.61
N GLY A 387 1.96 12.26 -6.10
CA GLY A 387 3.01 13.26 -6.26
C GLY A 387 3.55 13.77 -4.93
N GLY A 388 4.04 15.01 -4.91
CA GLY A 388 4.61 15.64 -3.74
C GLY A 388 6.02 16.20 -4.00
N VAL A 389 6.71 16.55 -2.93
CA VAL A 389 8.08 17.04 -2.98
C VAL A 389 9.05 15.85 -3.02
N LEU A 390 10.06 15.94 -3.89
CA LEU A 390 11.14 14.96 -3.92
C LEU A 390 12.00 15.08 -2.64
N PRO A 391 12.58 13.98 -2.13
CA PRO A 391 13.56 14.04 -1.07
C PRO A 391 14.68 15.04 -1.36
N LYS A 392 15.22 15.66 -0.31
CA LYS A 392 16.42 16.50 -0.43
C LYS A 392 17.59 15.68 -0.98
N PHE A 393 18.40 16.24 -1.89
CA PHE A 393 19.63 15.60 -2.35
C PHE A 393 20.81 16.58 -2.30
N PRO A 394 22.00 16.15 -1.85
CA PRO A 394 22.33 14.82 -1.32
C PRO A 394 21.89 14.63 0.14
N GLN A 395 21.52 13.39 0.51
CA GLN A 395 21.35 12.95 1.90
C GLN A 395 21.75 11.47 2.03
N ARG A 396 22.04 11.01 3.25
CA ARG A 396 22.56 9.65 3.50
C ARG A 396 21.48 8.59 3.71
N THR A 397 20.31 8.99 4.23
CA THR A 397 19.14 8.11 4.31
C THR A 397 18.35 8.22 3.01
N LEU A 398 18.08 7.10 2.33
CA LEU A 398 17.30 7.10 1.09
C LEU A 398 15.89 6.57 1.33
N GLY A 399 14.89 7.27 0.82
CA GLY A 399 13.52 6.78 0.79
C GLY A 399 13.32 5.71 -0.29
N ILE A 400 12.50 4.71 0.00
CA ILE A 400 12.02 3.73 -0.99
C ILE A 400 10.50 3.53 -0.88
N GLY A 401 9.87 3.04 -1.96
CA GLY A 401 8.42 2.83 -2.01
C GLY A 401 7.65 4.13 -1.76
N GLY A 402 6.62 4.07 -0.91
CA GLY A 402 5.78 5.24 -0.58
C GLY A 402 6.56 6.43 -0.01
N THR A 403 7.72 6.21 0.63
CA THR A 403 8.59 7.29 1.11
C THR A 403 9.22 8.08 -0.04
N ALA A 404 9.57 7.39 -1.14
CA ALA A 404 10.21 7.99 -2.31
C ALA A 404 9.22 8.68 -3.26
N GLY A 405 7.91 8.48 -3.09
CA GLY A 405 6.88 9.07 -3.95
C GLY A 405 6.84 8.48 -5.37
N VAL A 406 7.21 7.21 -5.54
CA VAL A 406 7.34 6.55 -6.86
C VAL A 406 6.06 5.87 -7.37
N GLY A 407 4.89 6.12 -6.77
CA GLY A 407 3.61 5.58 -7.26
C GLY A 407 3.17 6.27 -8.56
N ASP A 408 2.64 5.52 -9.53
CA ASP A 408 2.12 6.11 -10.77
C ASP A 408 0.69 6.64 -10.50
N PRO A 409 0.43 7.94 -10.73
CA PRO A 409 -0.89 8.55 -10.52
C PRO A 409 -2.01 7.97 -11.37
N ARG A 410 -1.70 7.26 -12.45
CA ARG A 410 -2.69 6.75 -13.39
C ARG A 410 -3.09 5.31 -13.11
N THR A 411 -2.21 4.50 -12.57
CA THR A 411 -2.45 3.06 -12.44
C THR A 411 -2.53 2.57 -11.00
N GLY A 412 -2.35 3.48 -10.03
CA GLY A 412 -2.00 3.09 -8.67
C GLY A 412 -0.59 2.53 -8.60
#